data_AF-A0A1F6LUZ3-F1
#
_entry.id   AF-A0A1F6LUZ3-F1
#
_cell.length_a   1.000
_cell.length_b   1.000
_cell.length_c   1.000
_cell.angle_alpha   90.00
_cell.angle_beta   90.00
_cell.angle_gamma   90.00
#
_symmetry.space_group_name_H-M   'P 1'
#
loop_
_entity.id
_entity.type
_entity.pdbx_description
1 polymer ?
#
loop_
_entity_poly.entity_id
_entity_poly.type
_entity_poly.pdbx_seq_one_letter_code
_entity_poly.pdbx_strand_id
1 'polypeptide(L)'
;MIRPGLHRLFHLFAVALPVLIFCLPAMAIDIPVPKVELTITQAKYPKEMALSLELLLIFTVLSLAPSLVMMLTAYTRVFIVLSFVERAIGLQQLPPRQILAGMAMFLTFYIMAPTFTVIYHEAVMPFYNQEVPTQTAYAKTMHELRKFMFSQTREKDLGLFFRLSSTPAPKSRGGVPTHILVPAFMLSEMKTAFTMGIIIYIPFIVIDMVVASVLMSMGMIMVPPAMISLPIKVLIFVLVNGWDLLAYSIVKSYHLV
;
A
#
# COMPACT_ATOMS: atom_id res chain seq x y z
N MET A 1 24.27 11.71 41.21
CA MET A 1 25.47 12.52 40.87
C MET A 1 26.06 11.98 39.57
N ILE A 2 25.64 12.56 38.45
CA ILE A 2 25.87 12.02 37.09
C ILE A 2 27.24 12.53 36.59
N ARG A 3 28.07 11.60 36.08
CA ARG A 3 29.47 11.85 35.70
C ARG A 3 29.57 12.91 34.57
N PRO A 4 30.35 13.99 34.74
CA PRO A 4 30.44 15.11 33.79
C PRO A 4 31.14 14.79 32.44
N GLY A 5 31.54 13.53 32.21
CA GLY A 5 32.18 13.08 30.97
C GLY A 5 31.21 12.66 29.86
N LEU A 6 29.97 12.25 30.20
CA LEU A 6 29.04 11.68 29.21
C LEU A 6 28.46 12.74 28.27
N HIS A 7 28.21 13.96 28.76
CA HIS A 7 27.75 15.09 27.95
C HIS A 7 28.81 15.56 26.94
N ARG A 8 30.11 15.50 27.30
CA ARG A 8 31.19 15.85 26.36
C ARG A 8 31.32 14.84 25.23
N LEU A 9 31.12 13.54 25.52
CA LEU A 9 31.09 12.49 24.50
C LEU A 9 29.90 12.64 23.55
N PHE A 10 28.73 13.00 24.10
CA PHE A 10 27.51 13.24 23.30
C PHE A 10 27.65 14.48 22.40
N HIS A 11 28.26 15.56 22.90
CA HIS A 11 28.56 16.74 22.07
C HIS A 11 29.62 16.47 21.00
N LEU A 12 30.66 15.69 21.32
CA LEU A 12 31.66 15.26 20.33
C LEU A 12 31.03 14.39 19.23
N PHE A 13 30.12 13.49 19.59
CA PHE A 13 29.40 12.65 18.62
C PHE A 13 28.37 13.45 17.79
N ALA A 14 27.66 14.40 18.42
CA ALA A 14 26.68 15.27 17.76
C ALA A 14 27.30 16.30 16.80
N VAL A 15 28.58 16.65 16.97
CA VAL A 15 29.33 17.51 16.04
C VAL A 15 30.09 16.68 15.01
N ALA A 16 30.62 15.51 15.38
CA ALA A 16 31.34 14.64 14.44
C ALA A 16 30.42 14.00 13.38
N LEU A 17 29.19 13.63 13.73
CA LEU A 17 28.23 13.00 12.81
C LEU A 17 27.81 13.92 11.62
N PRO A 18 27.42 15.20 11.83
CA PRO A 18 27.12 16.09 10.72
C PRO A 18 28.36 16.48 9.91
N VAL A 19 29.55 16.55 10.52
CA VAL A 19 30.80 16.79 9.78
C VAL A 19 31.17 15.59 8.90
N LEU A 20 30.93 14.36 9.36
CA LEU A 20 31.11 13.14 8.57
C LEU A 20 30.12 13.09 7.39
N ILE A 21 28.86 13.48 7.61
CA ILE A 21 27.83 13.55 6.56
C ILE A 21 28.13 14.66 5.53
N PHE A 22 28.66 15.80 5.98
CA PHE A 22 29.00 16.92 5.11
C PHE A 22 30.33 16.73 4.36
N CYS A 23 31.18 15.78 4.80
CA CYS A 23 32.46 15.44 4.14
C CYS A 23 32.35 14.25 3.15
N LEU A 24 31.24 13.51 3.17
CA LEU A 24 30.94 12.47 2.17
C LEU A 24 30.81 12.95 0.69
N PRO A 25 30.47 14.21 0.34
CA PRO A 25 30.44 14.61 -1.08
C PRO A 25 31.84 14.84 -1.67
N ALA A 26 32.92 14.75 -0.86
CA ALA A 26 34.30 14.85 -1.36
C ALA A 26 34.83 13.55 -1.97
N MET A 27 34.15 12.41 -1.76
CA MET A 27 34.34 11.19 -2.55
C MET A 27 33.19 11.04 -3.53
N ALA A 28 33.06 12.01 -4.44
CA ALA A 28 32.29 11.83 -5.65
C ALA A 28 32.95 10.72 -6.46
N ILE A 29 32.49 9.49 -6.25
CA ILE A 29 32.60 8.45 -7.26
C ILE A 29 31.83 9.02 -8.45
N ASP A 30 32.51 9.24 -9.57
CA ASP A 30 31.88 9.48 -10.87
C ASP A 30 31.09 8.21 -11.22
N ILE A 31 29.93 8.05 -10.59
CA ILE A 31 28.89 7.18 -11.08
C ILE A 31 28.57 7.80 -12.44
N PRO A 32 28.72 7.07 -13.56
CA PRO A 32 28.26 7.55 -14.86
C PRO A 32 26.73 7.60 -14.80
N VAL A 33 26.20 8.65 -14.16
CA VAL A 33 24.79 8.97 -14.15
C VAL A 33 24.51 9.43 -15.58
N PRO A 34 23.54 8.81 -16.28
CA PRO A 34 23.15 9.27 -17.60
C PRO A 34 22.81 10.76 -17.51
N LYS A 35 23.53 11.59 -18.27
CA LYS A 35 23.29 13.04 -18.31
C LYS A 35 22.01 13.27 -19.11
N VAL A 36 20.87 13.28 -18.42
CA VAL A 36 19.56 13.58 -19.03
C VAL A 36 19.39 15.10 -19.02
N GLU A 37 19.85 15.78 -20.07
CA GLU A 37 19.59 17.19 -20.28
C GLU A 37 18.19 17.37 -20.89
N LEU A 38 17.21 17.73 -20.05
CA LEU A 38 15.88 18.14 -20.51
C LEU A 38 15.95 19.58 -21.03
N THR A 39 16.46 19.75 -22.24
CA THR A 39 16.53 21.05 -22.92
C THR A 39 15.21 21.28 -23.67
N ILE A 40 14.35 22.16 -23.14
CA ILE A 40 13.12 22.58 -23.82
C ILE A 40 13.46 23.71 -24.80
N THR A 41 13.82 23.35 -26.03
CA THR A 41 14.01 24.28 -27.16
C THR A 41 12.81 24.27 -28.09
N GLN A 42 12.61 25.35 -28.87
CA GLN A 42 11.63 25.32 -29.96
C GLN A 42 12.03 24.24 -30.97
N ALA A 43 11.17 23.23 -31.14
CA ALA A 43 11.35 22.18 -32.13
C ALA A 43 11.42 22.82 -33.53
N LYS A 44 12.58 22.73 -34.18
CA LYS A 44 12.75 23.24 -35.55
C LYS A 44 12.29 22.22 -36.59
N TYR A 45 12.12 20.96 -36.18
CA TYR A 45 11.69 19.86 -37.04
C TYR A 45 10.55 19.03 -36.39
N PRO A 46 9.59 18.50 -37.18
CA PRO A 46 8.49 17.67 -36.68
C PRO A 46 8.94 16.45 -35.84
N LYS A 47 10.16 15.94 -36.11
CA LYS A 47 10.75 14.79 -35.40
C LYS A 47 11.18 15.10 -33.97
N GLU A 48 11.61 16.34 -33.70
CA GLU A 48 11.96 16.81 -32.34
C GLU A 48 10.70 17.01 -31.49
N MET A 49 9.62 17.48 -32.11
CA MET A 49 8.30 17.60 -31.50
C MET A 49 7.72 16.22 -31.13
N ALA A 50 7.88 15.23 -32.01
CA ALA A 50 7.47 13.84 -31.74
C ALA A 50 8.23 13.23 -30.55
N LEU A 51 9.54 13.42 -30.46
CA LEU A 51 10.37 12.93 -29.35
C LEU A 51 9.97 13.58 -28.02
N SER A 52 9.71 14.89 -28.03
CA SER A 52 9.29 15.64 -26.85
C SER A 52 7.92 15.17 -26.34
N LEU A 53 6.98 14.90 -27.25
CA LEU A 53 5.66 14.34 -26.93
C LEU A 53 5.77 12.88 -26.43
N GLU A 54 6.66 12.07 -27.00
CA GLU A 54 6.91 10.70 -26.56
C GLU A 54 7.46 10.65 -25.13
N LEU A 55 8.46 11.49 -24.81
CA LEU A 55 8.98 11.62 -23.45
C LEU A 55 7.92 12.10 -22.46
N LEU A 56 7.09 13.06 -22.85
CA LEU A 56 5.99 13.55 -22.03
C LEU A 56 5.00 12.42 -21.70
N LEU A 57 4.64 11.58 -22.68
CA LEU A 57 3.79 10.40 -22.46
C LEU A 57 4.44 9.39 -21.53
N ILE A 58 5.73 9.09 -21.70
CA ILE A 58 6.47 8.16 -20.85
C ILE A 58 6.49 8.65 -19.40
N PHE A 59 6.82 9.93 -19.15
CA PHE A 59 6.81 10.49 -17.79
C PHE A 59 5.41 10.50 -17.17
N THR A 60 4.38 10.75 -17.98
CA THR A 60 2.99 10.69 -17.51
C THR A 60 2.64 9.28 -17.04
N VAL A 61 2.95 8.25 -17.84
CA VAL A 61 2.71 6.84 -17.46
C VAL A 61 3.56 6.44 -16.25
N LEU A 62 4.83 6.87 -16.20
CA LEU A 62 5.73 6.58 -15.10
C LEU A 62 5.26 7.19 -13.78
N SER A 63 4.64 8.38 -13.81
CA SER A 63 4.08 9.01 -12.61
C SER A 63 2.89 8.25 -12.02
N LEU A 64 2.13 7.54 -12.85
CA LEU A 64 0.96 6.75 -12.46
C LEU A 64 1.32 5.30 -12.13
N ALA A 65 2.47 4.80 -12.59
CA ALA A 65 2.87 3.41 -12.42
C ALA A 65 2.86 2.93 -10.94
N PRO A 66 3.38 3.68 -9.95
CA PRO A 66 3.39 3.22 -8.56
C PRO A 66 1.98 3.00 -7.99
N SER A 67 1.04 3.88 -8.30
CA SER A 67 -0.34 3.77 -7.82
C SER A 67 -1.07 2.59 -8.47
N LEU A 68 -0.86 2.38 -9.77
CA LEU A 68 -1.40 1.24 -10.50
C LEU A 68 -0.90 -0.10 -9.93
N VAL A 69 0.40 -0.21 -9.66
CA VAL A 69 0.98 -1.42 -9.03
C VAL A 69 0.34 -1.68 -7.67
N MET A 70 0.16 -0.65 -6.84
CA MET A 70 -0.53 -0.81 -5.56
C MET A 70 -1.98 -1.29 -5.73
N MET A 71 -2.71 -0.78 -6.72
CA MET A 71 -4.11 -1.19 -6.99
C MET A 71 -4.26 -2.61 -7.53
N LEU A 72 -3.23 -3.16 -8.17
CA LEU A 72 -3.24 -4.52 -8.73
C LEU A 72 -2.78 -5.60 -7.73
N THR A 73 -2.43 -5.20 -6.51
CA THR A 73 -1.88 -6.08 -5.46
C THR A 73 -2.77 -6.10 -4.22
N ALA A 74 -2.33 -6.75 -3.15
CA ALA A 74 -3.04 -6.79 -1.86
C ALA A 74 -3.10 -5.44 -1.12
N TYR A 75 -2.36 -4.41 -1.57
CA TYR A 75 -2.19 -3.16 -0.85
C TYR A 75 -3.53 -2.49 -0.47
N THR A 76 -4.49 -2.47 -1.39
CA THR A 76 -5.78 -1.79 -1.18
C THR A 76 -6.52 -2.29 0.05
N ARG A 77 -6.67 -3.61 0.23
CA ARG A 77 -7.39 -4.17 1.39
C ARG A 77 -6.63 -3.89 2.67
N VAL A 78 -5.33 -4.15 2.67
CA VAL A 78 -4.46 -3.97 3.85
C VAL A 78 -4.53 -2.53 4.33
N PHE A 79 -4.30 -1.56 3.44
CA PHE A 79 -4.28 -0.15 3.79
C PHE A 79 -5.64 0.35 4.34
N ILE A 80 -6.74 -0.08 3.72
CA ILE A 80 -8.09 0.28 4.18
C ILE A 80 -8.36 -0.29 5.58
N VAL A 81 -8.08 -1.58 5.81
CA VAL A 81 -8.33 -2.22 7.12
C VAL A 81 -7.52 -1.54 8.23
N LEU A 82 -6.24 -1.25 7.99
CA LEU A 82 -5.39 -0.53 8.94
C LEU A 82 -5.91 0.89 9.23
N SER A 83 -6.40 1.59 8.20
CA SER A 83 -7.01 2.91 8.35
C SER A 83 -8.32 2.86 9.14
N PHE A 84 -9.09 1.77 9.05
CA PHE A 84 -10.28 1.56 9.85
C PHE A 84 -9.94 1.39 11.34
N VAL A 85 -8.86 0.69 11.67
CA VAL A 85 -8.38 0.51 13.04
C VAL A 85 -8.00 1.84 13.67
N GLU A 86 -7.21 2.66 12.97
CA GLU A 86 -6.81 4.01 13.42
C GLU A 86 -8.05 4.83 13.83
N ARG A 87 -9.08 4.82 12.97
CA ARG A 87 -10.34 5.52 13.20
C ARG A 87 -11.20 4.90 14.30
N ALA A 88 -11.15 3.58 14.48
CA ALA A 88 -11.94 2.87 15.49
C ALA A 88 -11.44 3.14 16.90
N ILE A 89 -10.11 3.09 17.09
CA ILE A 89 -9.48 3.44 18.37
C ILE A 89 -9.74 4.92 18.70
N GLY A 90 -9.87 5.77 17.68
CA GLY A 90 -10.16 7.20 17.84
C GLY A 90 -8.91 8.04 18.08
N LEU A 91 -7.73 7.51 17.74
CA LEU A 91 -6.49 8.26 17.79
C LEU A 91 -6.49 9.33 16.70
N GLN A 92 -6.20 10.57 17.09
CA GLN A 92 -6.00 11.65 16.12
C GLN A 92 -4.54 11.64 15.66
N GLN A 93 -4.32 11.41 14.37
CA GLN A 93 -3.02 11.55 13.69
C GLN A 93 -1.90 10.59 14.17
N LEU A 94 -2.21 9.64 15.06
CA LEU A 94 -1.30 8.61 15.53
C LEU A 94 -1.90 7.21 15.30
N PRO A 95 -1.16 6.25 14.71
CA PRO A 95 0.14 6.40 14.07
C PRO A 95 0.08 7.29 12.83
N PRO A 96 1.16 8.00 12.46
CA PRO A 96 1.21 8.77 11.21
C PRO A 96 0.81 7.90 10.01
N ARG A 97 -0.02 8.44 9.10
CA ARG A 97 -0.49 7.72 7.90
C ARG A 97 0.64 7.11 7.07
N GLN A 98 1.82 7.73 7.08
CA GLN A 98 3.02 7.21 6.42
C GLN A 98 3.50 5.89 7.03
N ILE A 99 3.40 5.71 8.35
CA ILE A 99 3.74 4.45 9.02
C ILE A 99 2.72 3.37 8.65
N LEU A 100 1.43 3.71 8.64
CA LEU A 100 0.38 2.77 8.19
C LEU A 100 0.56 2.38 6.72
N ALA A 101 0.92 3.34 5.86
CA ALA A 101 1.22 3.07 4.45
C ALA A 101 2.46 2.17 4.30
N GLY A 102 3.51 2.40 5.09
CA GLY A 102 4.70 1.54 5.12
C GLY A 102 4.39 0.13 5.60
N MET A 103 3.62 -0.01 6.68
CA MET A 103 3.17 -1.32 7.18
C MET A 103 2.29 -2.05 6.15
N ALA A 104 1.40 -1.33 5.48
CA ALA A 104 0.60 -1.89 4.39
C ALA A 104 1.49 -2.39 3.24
N MET A 105 2.54 -1.65 2.88
CA MET A 105 3.49 -2.05 1.85
C MET A 105 4.26 -3.32 2.24
N PHE A 106 4.78 -3.40 3.47
CA PHE A 106 5.50 -4.60 3.94
C PHE A 106 4.59 -5.83 4.02
N LEU A 107 3.37 -5.69 4.53
CA LEU A 107 2.38 -6.78 4.52
C LEU A 107 1.99 -7.18 3.09
N THR A 108 1.91 -6.21 2.17
CA THR A 108 1.67 -6.50 0.75
C THR A 108 2.79 -7.34 0.17
N PHE A 109 4.06 -7.00 0.44
CA PHE A 109 5.19 -7.82 -0.01
C PHE A 109 5.15 -9.23 0.58
N TYR A 110 4.79 -9.36 1.86
CA TYR A 110 4.64 -10.67 2.49
C TYR A 110 3.52 -11.50 1.85
N ILE A 111 2.35 -10.92 1.63
CA ILE A 111 1.19 -11.59 1.02
C ILE A 111 1.47 -11.93 -0.45
N MET A 112 2.13 -11.04 -1.19
CA MET A 112 2.41 -11.19 -2.61
C MET A 112 3.69 -11.97 -2.91
N ALA A 113 4.48 -12.34 -1.88
CA ALA A 113 5.72 -13.10 -2.03
C ALA A 113 5.61 -14.28 -3.02
N PRO A 114 4.63 -15.22 -2.91
CA PRO A 114 4.53 -16.33 -3.86
C PRO A 114 4.31 -15.87 -5.31
N THR A 115 3.48 -14.84 -5.54
CA THR A 115 3.24 -14.29 -6.88
C THR A 115 4.50 -13.64 -7.44
N PHE A 116 5.22 -12.85 -6.62
CA PHE A 116 6.46 -12.20 -7.06
C PHE A 116 7.59 -13.19 -7.34
N THR A 117 7.69 -14.27 -6.56
CA THR A 117 8.66 -15.34 -6.82
C THR A 117 8.42 -15.99 -8.18
N VAL A 118 7.17 -16.32 -8.52
CA VAL A 118 6.85 -16.91 -9.83
C VAL A 118 7.13 -15.93 -10.96
N ILE A 119 6.72 -14.67 -10.83
CA ILE A 119 7.02 -13.62 -11.83
C ILE A 119 8.54 -13.46 -12.02
N TYR A 120 9.31 -13.47 -10.94
CA TYR A 120 10.75 -13.34 -10.99
C TYR A 120 11.41 -14.48 -11.78
N HIS A 121 11.04 -15.72 -11.49
CA HIS A 121 11.63 -16.90 -12.14
C HIS A 121 11.10 -17.14 -13.56
N GLU A 122 9.83 -16.89 -13.84
CA GLU A 122 9.22 -17.25 -15.12
C GLU A 122 9.25 -16.13 -16.17
N ALA A 123 9.34 -14.87 -15.73
CA ALA A 123 9.30 -13.70 -16.61
C ALA A 123 10.57 -12.83 -16.52
N VAL A 124 11.00 -12.43 -15.32
CA VAL A 124 12.09 -11.45 -15.16
C VAL A 124 13.46 -12.05 -15.49
N MET A 125 13.79 -13.21 -14.91
CA MET A 125 15.09 -13.85 -15.14
C MET A 125 15.28 -14.29 -16.60
N PRO A 126 14.32 -14.95 -17.27
CA PRO A 126 14.45 -15.29 -18.69
C PRO A 126 14.53 -14.07 -19.61
N PHE A 127 13.86 -12.96 -19.25
CA PHE A 127 13.96 -11.71 -20.01
C PHE A 127 15.38 -11.11 -19.92
N TYR A 128 15.96 -11.10 -18.72
CA TYR A 128 17.33 -10.58 -18.52
C TYR A 128 18.38 -11.45 -19.23
N ASN A 129 18.16 -12.77 -19.23
CA ASN A 129 18.99 -13.73 -19.97
C ASN A 129 18.76 -13.70 -21.50
N GLN A 130 17.87 -12.83 -22.00
CA GLN A 130 17.49 -12.73 -23.41
C GLN A 130 16.87 -14.01 -23.99
N GLU A 131 16.33 -14.89 -23.14
CA GLU A 131 15.68 -16.14 -23.54
C GLU A 131 14.24 -15.92 -24.05
N VAL A 132 13.59 -14.83 -23.60
CA VAL A 132 12.23 -14.47 -24.02
C VAL A 132 12.14 -13.00 -24.43
N PRO A 133 11.35 -12.67 -25.47
CA PRO A 133 11.12 -11.27 -25.85
C PRO A 133 10.25 -10.56 -24.81
N THR A 134 10.35 -9.23 -24.76
CA THR A 134 9.62 -8.36 -23.81
C THR A 134 8.12 -8.65 -23.75
N GLN A 135 7.49 -8.91 -24.90
CA GLN A 135 6.05 -9.19 -25.01
C GLN A 135 5.68 -10.50 -24.30
N THR A 136 6.54 -11.52 -24.37
CA THR A 136 6.30 -12.80 -23.70
C THR A 136 6.51 -12.67 -22.19
N ALA A 137 7.55 -11.95 -21.76
CA ALA A 137 7.78 -11.65 -20.34
C ALA A 137 6.60 -10.87 -19.73
N TYR A 138 6.09 -9.87 -20.46
CA TYR A 138 4.91 -9.12 -20.07
C TYR A 138 3.66 -10.01 -19.98
N ALA A 139 3.41 -10.85 -20.97
CA ALA A 139 2.27 -11.76 -20.97
C ALA A 139 2.29 -12.74 -19.78
N LYS A 140 3.46 -13.31 -19.46
CA LYS A 140 3.65 -14.18 -18.28
C LYS A 140 3.44 -13.43 -16.97
N THR A 141 4.00 -12.22 -16.84
CA THR A 141 3.80 -11.38 -15.66
C THR A 141 2.32 -11.07 -15.44
N MET A 142 1.62 -10.65 -16.50
CA MET A 142 0.19 -10.37 -16.44
C MET A 142 -0.63 -11.62 -16.14
N HIS A 143 -0.23 -12.79 -16.61
CA HIS A 143 -0.91 -14.05 -16.32
C HIS A 143 -0.92 -14.34 -14.80
N GLU A 144 0.22 -14.26 -14.13
CA GLU A 144 0.31 -14.53 -12.69
C GLU A 144 -0.40 -13.46 -11.85
N LEU A 145 -0.30 -12.18 -12.24
CA LEU A 145 -1.10 -11.13 -11.60
C LEU A 145 -2.61 -11.37 -11.76
N ARG A 146 -3.05 -11.79 -12.95
CA ARG A 146 -4.46 -12.13 -13.21
C ARG A 146 -4.91 -13.32 -12.38
N LYS A 147 -4.07 -14.34 -12.25
CA LYS A 147 -4.35 -15.52 -11.41
C LYS A 147 -4.56 -15.11 -9.94
N PHE A 148 -3.69 -14.23 -9.41
CA PHE A 148 -3.90 -13.63 -8.09
C PHE A 148 -5.23 -12.87 -8.01
N MET A 149 -5.51 -11.96 -8.94
CA MET A 149 -6.75 -11.18 -8.95
C MET A 149 -8.00 -12.07 -9.01
N PHE A 150 -8.01 -13.12 -9.84
CA PHE A 150 -9.13 -14.06 -9.92
C PHE A 150 -9.37 -14.82 -8.62
N SER A 151 -8.33 -15.14 -7.86
CA SER A 151 -8.48 -15.83 -6.57
C SER A 151 -9.22 -14.98 -5.52
N GLN A 152 -9.16 -13.65 -5.66
CA GLN A 152 -9.74 -12.70 -4.71
C GLN A 152 -11.01 -12.01 -5.23
N THR A 153 -11.25 -12.04 -6.54
CA THR A 153 -12.41 -11.40 -7.17
C THR A 153 -13.67 -12.24 -6.95
N ARG A 154 -14.73 -11.62 -6.44
CA ARG A 154 -16.01 -12.30 -6.25
C ARG A 154 -16.73 -12.44 -7.59
N GLU A 155 -17.33 -13.60 -7.85
CA GLU A 155 -18.07 -13.84 -9.09
C GLU A 155 -19.20 -12.83 -9.31
N LYS A 156 -19.88 -12.43 -8.22
CA LYS A 156 -20.93 -11.40 -8.26
C LYS A 156 -20.41 -10.04 -8.74
N ASP A 157 -19.20 -9.67 -8.32
CA ASP A 157 -18.58 -8.39 -8.69
C ASP A 157 -18.06 -8.44 -10.12
N LEU A 158 -17.47 -9.57 -10.55
CA LEU A 158 -17.10 -9.79 -11.94
C LEU A 158 -18.33 -9.76 -12.88
N GLY A 159 -19.42 -10.42 -12.49
CA GLY A 159 -20.68 -10.42 -13.23
C GLY A 159 -21.35 -9.05 -13.34
N LEU A 160 -21.13 -8.16 -12.36
CA LEU A 160 -21.56 -6.75 -12.46
C LEU A 160 -20.91 -6.06 -13.66
N PHE A 161 -19.59 -6.14 -13.79
CA PHE A 161 -18.88 -5.46 -14.88
C PHE A 161 -19.14 -6.09 -16.26
N PHE A 162 -19.42 -7.39 -16.34
CA PHE A 162 -19.90 -8.00 -17.58
C PHE A 162 -21.27 -7.45 -18.03
N ARG A 163 -22.21 -7.27 -17.09
CA ARG A 163 -23.51 -6.67 -17.39
C ARG A 163 -23.37 -5.21 -17.82
N LEU A 164 -22.51 -4.44 -17.16
CA LEU A 164 -22.27 -3.03 -17.50
C LEU A 164 -21.58 -2.85 -18.87
N SER A 165 -20.69 -3.77 -19.24
CA SER A 165 -19.97 -3.74 -20.53
C SER A 165 -20.75 -4.36 -21.69
N SER A 166 -21.99 -4.85 -21.46
CA SER A 166 -22.78 -5.58 -22.47
C SER A 166 -22.01 -6.71 -23.17
N THR A 167 -20.96 -7.24 -22.53
CA THR A 167 -20.09 -8.26 -23.10
C THR A 167 -20.58 -9.62 -22.62
N PRO A 168 -20.74 -10.62 -23.52
CA PRO A 168 -21.18 -11.95 -23.11
C PRO A 168 -20.19 -12.56 -22.12
N ALA A 169 -20.72 -13.20 -21.08
CA ALA A 169 -19.89 -13.85 -20.06
C ALA A 169 -19.02 -14.95 -20.71
N PRO A 170 -17.68 -14.91 -20.54
CA PRO A 170 -16.80 -15.88 -21.17
C PRO A 170 -16.95 -17.25 -20.49
N LYS A 171 -16.79 -18.31 -21.29
CA LYS A 171 -16.86 -19.70 -20.81
C LYS A 171 -15.64 -20.13 -19.97
N SER A 172 -14.55 -19.35 -20.01
CA SER A 172 -13.30 -19.64 -19.29
C SER A 172 -12.67 -18.37 -18.71
N ARG A 173 -11.87 -18.53 -17.64
CA ARG A 173 -11.14 -17.43 -16.97
C ARG A 173 -10.16 -16.72 -17.91
N GLY A 174 -9.61 -17.43 -18.89
CA GLY A 174 -8.70 -16.87 -19.89
C GLY A 174 -9.37 -15.84 -20.81
N GLY A 175 -10.68 -15.96 -21.06
CA GLY A 175 -11.43 -15.07 -21.95
C GLY A 175 -11.87 -13.74 -21.32
N VAL A 176 -11.60 -13.51 -20.03
CA VAL A 176 -12.01 -12.28 -19.34
C VAL A 176 -11.05 -11.13 -19.70
N PRO A 177 -11.54 -10.01 -20.26
CA PRO A 177 -10.69 -8.85 -20.53
C PRO A 177 -10.10 -8.22 -19.25
N THR A 178 -8.84 -7.77 -19.30
CA THR A 178 -8.18 -7.14 -18.13
C THR A 178 -8.90 -5.87 -17.67
N HIS A 179 -9.48 -5.10 -18.60
CA HIS A 179 -10.25 -3.89 -18.29
C HIS A 179 -11.56 -4.16 -17.54
N ILE A 180 -12.05 -5.41 -17.52
CA ILE A 180 -13.20 -5.86 -16.72
C ILE A 180 -12.71 -6.42 -15.39
N LEU A 181 -11.64 -7.22 -15.42
CA LEU A 181 -11.11 -7.89 -14.23
C LEU A 181 -10.57 -6.90 -13.18
N VAL A 182 -9.77 -5.92 -13.59
CA VAL A 182 -9.13 -4.97 -12.67
C VAL A 182 -10.16 -4.20 -11.83
N PRO A 183 -11.18 -3.53 -12.41
CA PRO A 183 -12.17 -2.83 -11.59
C PRO A 183 -13.06 -3.78 -10.78
N ALA A 184 -13.34 -4.99 -11.27
CA ALA A 184 -14.06 -6.02 -10.50
C ALA A 184 -13.26 -6.49 -9.26
N PHE A 185 -11.95 -6.69 -9.43
CA PHE A 185 -11.03 -7.01 -8.35
C PHE A 185 -11.00 -5.89 -7.32
N MET A 186 -10.77 -4.64 -7.74
CA MET A 186 -10.75 -3.49 -6.83
C MET A 186 -12.05 -3.36 -6.03
N LEU A 187 -13.20 -3.54 -6.68
CA LEU A 187 -14.49 -3.52 -6.00
C LEU A 187 -14.62 -4.65 -4.95
N SER A 188 -14.14 -5.85 -5.30
CA SER A 188 -14.13 -7.01 -4.40
C SER A 188 -13.22 -6.77 -3.18
N GLU A 189 -12.03 -6.22 -3.40
CA GLU A 189 -11.07 -5.86 -2.35
C GLU A 189 -11.65 -4.80 -1.42
N MET A 190 -12.24 -3.73 -1.98
CA MET A 190 -12.88 -2.67 -1.20
C MET A 190 -14.02 -3.23 -0.35
N LYS A 191 -14.94 -4.02 -0.91
CA LYS A 191 -16.04 -4.62 -0.13
C LYS A 191 -15.53 -5.48 1.01
N THR A 192 -14.50 -6.29 0.74
CA THR A 192 -13.89 -7.17 1.75
C THR A 192 -13.21 -6.34 2.85
N ALA A 193 -12.44 -5.32 2.49
CA ALA A 193 -11.76 -4.43 3.42
C ALA A 193 -12.73 -3.65 4.31
N PHE A 194 -13.81 -3.11 3.73
CA PHE A 194 -14.86 -2.42 4.49
C PHE A 194 -15.59 -3.37 5.44
N THR A 195 -15.88 -4.60 5.00
CA THR A 195 -16.51 -5.60 5.87
C THR A 195 -15.63 -5.91 7.08
N MET A 196 -14.33 -6.14 6.88
CA MET A 196 -13.37 -6.34 7.96
C MET A 196 -13.26 -5.11 8.86
N GLY A 197 -13.17 -3.92 8.25
CA GLY A 197 -13.12 -2.65 8.97
C GLY A 197 -14.30 -2.46 9.90
N ILE A 198 -15.53 -2.75 9.43
CA ILE A 198 -16.74 -2.68 10.24
C ILE A 198 -16.70 -3.68 11.40
N ILE A 199 -16.30 -4.93 11.15
CA ILE A 199 -16.21 -5.96 12.20
C ILE A 199 -15.23 -5.52 13.31
N ILE A 200 -14.09 -4.95 12.93
CA ILE A 200 -13.11 -4.39 13.86
C ILE A 200 -13.68 -3.20 14.63
N TYR A 201 -14.54 -2.40 14.00
CA TYR A 201 -15.11 -1.19 14.58
C TYR A 201 -16.16 -1.48 15.68
N ILE A 202 -16.87 -2.61 15.59
CA ILE A 202 -17.95 -3.00 16.52
C ILE A 202 -17.54 -2.97 18.01
N PRO A 203 -16.46 -3.67 18.45
CA PRO A 203 -16.08 -3.67 19.87
C PRO A 203 -15.76 -2.26 20.41
N PHE A 204 -15.19 -1.39 19.58
CA PHE A 204 -14.86 -0.02 19.98
C PHE A 204 -16.12 0.85 20.12
N ILE A 205 -17.11 0.69 19.24
CA ILE A 205 -18.43 1.35 19.40
C ILE A 205 -19.08 0.93 20.72
N VAL A 206 -19.02 -0.36 21.08
CA VAL A 206 -19.61 -0.84 22.33
C VAL A 206 -18.97 -0.15 23.52
N ILE A 207 -17.64 0.00 23.53
CA ILE A 207 -16.92 0.74 24.57
C ILE A 207 -17.39 2.21 24.62
N ASP A 208 -17.49 2.87 23.47
CA ASP A 208 -17.95 4.26 23.39
C ASP A 208 -19.38 4.42 23.93
N MET A 209 -20.30 3.50 23.61
CA MET A 209 -21.68 3.49 24.09
C MET A 209 -21.77 3.25 25.60
N VAL A 210 -20.98 2.31 26.14
CA VAL A 210 -20.95 2.03 27.59
C VAL A 210 -20.42 3.24 28.34
N VAL A 211 -19.28 3.79 27.93
CA VAL A 211 -18.67 4.97 28.59
C VAL A 211 -19.62 6.16 28.54
N ALA A 212 -20.27 6.41 27.41
CA ALA A 212 -21.26 7.48 27.28
C ALA A 212 -22.44 7.30 28.25
N SER A 213 -22.97 6.08 28.38
CA SER A 213 -24.08 5.79 29.30
C SER A 213 -23.71 6.02 30.77
N VAL A 214 -22.49 5.64 31.17
CA VAL A 214 -21.98 5.83 32.54
C VAL A 214 -21.77 7.32 32.83
N LEU A 215 -21.16 8.07 31.92
CA LEU A 215 -20.95 9.51 32.08
C LEU A 215 -22.26 10.28 32.19
N MET A 216 -23.25 9.93 31.35
CA MET A 216 -24.59 10.52 31.41
C MET A 216 -25.28 10.19 32.74
N SER A 217 -25.12 8.97 33.26
CA SER A 217 -25.65 8.59 34.57
C SER A 217 -25.02 9.36 35.73
N MET A 218 -23.78 9.81 35.60
CA MET A 218 -23.09 10.66 36.60
C MET A 218 -23.48 12.14 36.49
N GLY A 219 -24.29 12.54 35.49
CA GLY A 219 -24.66 13.93 35.23
C GLY A 219 -23.58 14.74 34.51
N MET A 220 -22.51 14.11 33.99
CA MET A 220 -21.45 14.80 33.26
C MET A 220 -21.80 14.97 31.78
N ILE A 221 -22.69 15.92 31.49
CA ILE A 221 -23.19 16.17 30.14
C ILE A 221 -22.15 16.90 29.26
N MET A 222 -21.26 17.70 29.87
CA MET A 222 -20.32 18.56 29.14
C MET A 222 -19.00 17.88 28.74
N VAL A 223 -18.68 16.71 29.28
CA VAL A 223 -17.44 16.00 28.94
C VAL A 223 -17.72 15.09 27.74
N PRO A 224 -17.03 15.27 26.59
CA PRO A 224 -17.21 14.38 25.45
C PRO A 224 -16.84 12.94 25.83
N PRO A 225 -17.74 11.94 25.71
CA PRO A 225 -17.44 10.56 26.11
C PRO A 225 -16.20 9.97 25.44
N ALA A 226 -15.90 10.40 24.21
CA ALA A 226 -14.74 9.98 23.44
C ALA A 226 -13.40 10.26 24.15
N MET A 227 -13.31 11.32 24.96
CA MET A 227 -12.09 11.66 25.70
C MET A 227 -11.78 10.62 26.78
N ILE A 228 -12.82 10.02 27.37
CA ILE A 228 -12.70 9.01 28.41
C ILE A 228 -12.57 7.62 27.81
N SER A 229 -13.27 7.34 26.70
CA SER A 229 -13.21 6.02 26.06
C SER A 229 -11.91 5.76 25.33
N LEU A 230 -11.25 6.80 24.77
CA LEU A 230 -9.98 6.64 24.04
C LEU A 230 -8.89 5.89 24.82
N PRO A 231 -8.47 6.30 26.04
CA PRO A 231 -7.45 5.58 26.78
C PRO A 231 -7.87 4.12 27.11
N ILE A 232 -9.15 3.87 27.33
CA ILE A 232 -9.69 2.52 27.57
C ILE A 232 -9.59 1.67 26.30
N LYS A 233 -9.95 2.22 25.14
CA LYS A 233 -9.86 1.56 23.84
C LYS A 233 -8.41 1.21 23.50
N VAL A 234 -7.48 2.15 23.71
CA VAL A 234 -6.04 1.93 23.51
C VAL A 234 -5.53 0.83 24.44
N LEU A 235 -5.90 0.86 25.73
CA LEU A 235 -5.49 -0.15 26.70
C LEU A 235 -5.96 -1.54 26.27
N ILE A 236 -7.25 -1.70 25.96
CA ILE A 236 -7.80 -2.99 25.51
C ILE A 236 -7.11 -3.46 24.23
N PHE A 237 -6.90 -2.57 23.27
CA PHE A 237 -6.23 -2.91 22.02
C PHE A 237 -4.80 -3.41 22.23
N VAL A 238 -4.05 -2.81 23.15
CA VAL A 238 -2.71 -3.28 23.52
C VAL A 238 -2.77 -4.60 24.29
N LEU A 239 -3.69 -4.75 25.25
CA LEU A 239 -3.83 -5.96 26.06
C LEU A 239 -4.15 -7.22 25.25
N VAL A 240 -4.89 -7.08 24.14
CA VAL A 240 -5.22 -8.20 23.26
C VAL A 240 -4.20 -8.41 22.14
N ASN A 241 -3.06 -7.70 22.16
CA ASN A 241 -2.09 -7.66 21.05
C ASN A 241 -2.77 -7.35 19.71
N GLY A 242 -3.54 -6.27 19.66
CA GLY A 242 -4.40 -5.94 18.52
C GLY A 242 -3.67 -5.84 17.18
N TRP A 243 -2.43 -5.33 17.15
CA TRP A 243 -1.64 -5.29 15.92
C TRP A 243 -1.32 -6.68 15.34
N ASP A 244 -1.01 -7.66 16.20
CA ASP A 244 -0.73 -9.03 15.79
C ASP A 244 -2.00 -9.70 15.25
N LEU A 245 -3.12 -9.51 15.94
CA LEU A 245 -4.42 -10.03 15.51
C LEU A 245 -4.85 -9.45 14.16
N LEU A 246 -4.60 -8.16 13.93
CA LEU A 246 -4.87 -7.52 12.65
C LEU A 246 -3.99 -8.06 11.53
N ALA A 247 -2.68 -8.14 11.74
CA ALA A 247 -1.76 -8.69 10.75
C ALA A 247 -2.14 -10.13 10.39
N TYR A 248 -2.40 -10.96 11.40
CA TYR A 248 -2.85 -12.33 11.22
C TYR A 248 -4.18 -12.42 10.44
N SER A 249 -5.19 -11.63 10.84
CA SER A 249 -6.50 -11.65 10.18
C SER A 249 -6.43 -11.17 8.73
N ILE A 250 -5.60 -10.16 8.44
CA ILE A 250 -5.40 -9.64 7.09
C ILE A 250 -4.74 -10.69 6.22
N VAL A 251 -3.63 -11.30 6.67
CA VAL A 251 -2.92 -12.35 5.91
C VAL A 251 -3.83 -13.55 5.66
N LYS A 252 -4.52 -14.04 6.70
CA LYS A 252 -5.46 -15.16 6.60
C LYS A 252 -6.58 -14.90 5.60
N SER A 253 -6.99 -13.65 5.44
CA SER A 253 -8.06 -13.29 4.50
C SER A 253 -7.74 -13.49 3.02
N TYR A 254 -6.46 -13.60 2.67
CA TYR A 254 -6.05 -13.84 1.30
C TYR A 254 -6.05 -15.32 0.91
N HIS A 255 -6.40 -16.23 1.83
CA HIS A 255 -6.48 -17.68 1.61
C HIS A 255 -5.24 -18.26 0.91
N LEU A 256 -4.06 -17.67 1.17
CA LEU A 256 -2.78 -18.11 0.61
C LEU A 256 -2.06 -19.16 1.49
N VAL A 257 -2.74 -19.65 2.53
CA VAL A 257 -2.35 -20.79 3.38
C VAL A 257 -3.60 -21.58 3.72
#